data_AF-A0A7C2NBH0-F1
#
_entry.id   AF-A0A7C2NBH0-F1
#
_cell.length_a   1.000
_cell.length_b   1.000
_cell.length_c   1.000
_cell.angle_alpha   90.00
_cell.angle_beta   90.00
_cell.angle_gamma   90.00
#
_symmetry.space_group_name_H-M   'P 1'
#
loop_
_entity.id
_entity.type
_entity.pdbx_description
1 polymer ?
#
loop_
_entity_poly.entity_id
_entity_poly.type
_entity_poly.pdbx_seq_one_letter_code
_entity_poly.pdbx_strand_id
1 'polypeptide(L)' 'MNSSGEMKSFKESFEDSWENELRKWAEILENLNDEDFQKIYEKVLGNPVFTEIVTASSALRTKLLGAII' A
#
# COMPACT_ATOMS: atom_id res chain seq x y z
N MET A 1 2.43 16.27 34.02
CA MET A 1 2.40 16.59 32.58
C MET A 1 3.48 15.78 31.88
N ASN A 2 3.12 14.73 31.13
CA ASN A 2 4.05 14.00 30.25
C ASN A 2 3.41 13.63 28.90
N SER A 3 2.42 14.41 28.46
CA SER A 3 1.58 14.11 27.30
C SER A 3 2.32 14.20 25.96
N SER A 4 3.40 14.97 25.86
CA SER A 4 4.15 15.13 24.60
C SER A 4 5.01 13.93 24.23
N GLY A 5 5.46 13.11 25.19
CA GLY A 5 6.26 11.92 24.93
C GLY A 5 5.40 10.73 24.48
N GLU A 6 4.26 10.55 25.14
CA GLU A 6 3.28 9.50 24.84
C GLU A 6 2.67 9.67 23.44
N MET A 7 2.40 10.92 23.04
CA MET A 7 1.80 11.24 21.74
C MET A 7 2.76 11.03 20.55
N LYS A 8 4.08 11.14 20.77
CA LYS A 8 5.10 10.77 19.76
C LYS A 8 5.21 9.26 19.60
N SER A 9 5.29 8.54 20.70
CA SER A 9 5.37 7.07 20.70
C SER A 9 4.12 6.42 20.07
N PHE A 10 2.93 6.97 20.32
CA PHE A 10 1.70 6.50 19.66
C PHE A 10 1.75 6.69 18.14
N LYS A 11 2.20 7.86 17.67
CA LYS A 11 2.30 8.17 16.25
C LYS A 11 3.28 7.24 15.53
N GLU A 12 4.45 7.01 16.10
CA GLU A 12 5.46 6.08 15.56
C GLU A 12 4.89 4.65 15.46
N SER A 13 4.21 4.17 16.52
CA SER A 13 3.60 2.82 16.47
C SER A 13 2.50 2.70 15.41
N PHE A 14 1.79 3.79 15.14
CA PHE A 14 0.75 3.83 14.12
C PHE A 14 1.36 3.83 12.71
N GLU A 15 2.42 4.63 12.49
CA GLU A 15 3.15 4.67 11.22
C GLU A 15 3.76 3.30 10.91
N ASP A 16 4.41 2.65 11.89
CA ASP A 16 4.94 1.29 11.74
C ASP A 16 3.84 0.27 11.41
N SER A 17 2.68 0.37 12.09
CA SER A 17 1.54 -0.49 11.82
C SER A 17 0.94 -0.25 10.43
N TRP A 18 0.92 1.00 9.97
CA TRP A 18 0.43 1.37 8.64
C TRP A 18 1.35 0.84 7.54
N GLU A 19 2.65 1.07 7.65
CA GLU A 19 3.64 0.55 6.70
C GLU A 19 3.60 -0.97 6.59
N ASN A 20 3.42 -1.66 7.72
CA ASN A 20 3.28 -3.11 7.74
C ASN A 20 2.00 -3.57 7.04
N GLU A 21 0.89 -2.84 7.19
CA GLU A 21 -0.36 -3.16 6.51
C GLU A 21 -0.26 -2.92 5.00
N LEU A 22 0.34 -1.81 4.57
CA LEU A 22 0.63 -1.55 3.16
C LEU A 22 1.45 -2.68 2.52
N ARG A 23 2.46 -3.20 3.24
CA ARG A 23 3.29 -4.32 2.76
C ARG A 23 2.50 -5.61 2.58
N LYS A 24 1.62 -5.97 3.52
CA LYS A 24 0.76 -7.16 3.38
C LYS A 24 -0.17 -7.06 2.19
N TRP A 25 -0.81 -5.90 2.02
CA TRP A 25 -1.66 -5.67 0.84
C TRP A 25 -0.85 -5.73 -0.45
N ALA A 26 0.39 -5.21 -0.42
CA ALA A 26 1.26 -5.30 -1.58
C ALA A 26 1.55 -6.76 -1.96
N GLU A 27 1.95 -7.60 -0.99
CA GLU A 27 2.21 -9.03 -1.19
C GLU A 27 0.98 -9.77 -1.75
N ILE A 28 -0.24 -9.45 -1.29
CA ILE A 28 -1.47 -10.04 -1.83
C ILE A 28 -1.64 -9.67 -3.31
N LEU A 29 -1.50 -8.39 -3.66
CA LEU A 29 -1.71 -7.90 -5.02
C LEU A 29 -0.63 -8.38 -5.99
N GLU A 30 0.61 -8.58 -5.53
CA GLU A 30 1.71 -9.11 -6.34
C GLU A 30 1.37 -10.51 -6.86
N ASN A 31 0.81 -11.35 -6.00
CA ASN A 31 0.51 -12.75 -6.27
C ASN A 31 -0.77 -12.98 -7.10
N LEU A 32 -1.54 -11.93 -7.39
CA LEU A 32 -2.66 -12.03 -8.32
C LEU A 32 -2.15 -12.34 -9.74
N ASN A 33 -3.00 -12.89 -10.59
CA ASN A 33 -2.71 -12.85 -12.04
C ASN A 33 -2.94 -11.42 -12.58
N ASP A 34 -2.54 -11.17 -13.82
CA ASP A 34 -2.61 -9.83 -14.43
C ASP A 34 -4.06 -9.39 -14.67
N GLU A 35 -4.96 -10.32 -15.02
CA GLU A 35 -6.38 -10.01 -15.28
C GLU A 35 -7.10 -9.54 -14.00
N ASP A 36 -6.89 -10.23 -12.89
CA ASP A 36 -7.48 -9.87 -11.59
C ASP A 36 -6.87 -8.59 -11.04
N PHE A 37 -5.56 -8.41 -11.22
CA PHE A 37 -4.89 -7.16 -10.87
C PHE A 37 -5.46 -5.97 -11.65
N GLN A 38 -5.66 -6.13 -12.97
CA GLN A 38 -6.25 -5.08 -13.81
C GLN A 38 -7.67 -4.72 -13.37
N LYS A 39 -8.52 -5.72 -13.09
CA LYS A 39 -9.89 -5.47 -12.58
C LYS A 39 -9.91 -4.70 -11.27
N ILE A 40 -8.95 -4.95 -10.38
CA ILE A 40 -8.82 -4.20 -9.13
C ILE A 40 -8.38 -2.78 -9.44
N TYR A 41 -7.30 -2.61 -10.22
CA TYR A 41 -6.77 -1.32 -10.63
C TYR A 41 -7.86 -0.41 -11.23
N GLU A 42 -8.66 -0.92 -12.17
CA GLU A 42 -9.74 -0.15 -12.80
C GLU A 42 -10.80 0.32 -11.80
N LYS A 43 -11.10 -0.48 -10.77
CA LYS A 43 -12.08 -0.12 -9.72
C LYS A 43 -11.58 0.90 -8.72
N VAL A 44 -10.27 0.91 -8.46
CA VAL A 44 -9.65 1.77 -7.44
C VAL A 44 -8.76 2.85 -8.05
N LEU A 45 -8.89 3.09 -9.35
CA LEU A 45 -8.15 4.11 -10.07
C LEU A 45 -8.30 5.48 -9.38
N GLY A 46 -7.18 6.14 -9.10
CA GLY A 46 -7.16 7.41 -8.39
C GLY A 46 -7.34 7.31 -6.87
N ASN A 47 -7.43 6.11 -6.30
CA ASN A 47 -7.44 5.93 -4.84
C ASN A 47 -6.02 6.14 -4.27
N PRO A 48 -5.84 7.08 -3.32
CA PRO A 48 -4.53 7.39 -2.75
C PRO A 48 -3.95 6.22 -1.94
N VAL A 49 -4.77 5.47 -1.20
CA VAL A 49 -4.32 4.30 -0.44
C VAL A 49 -3.82 3.19 -1.38
N PHE A 50 -4.50 2.96 -2.50
CA PHE A 50 -4.01 2.02 -3.51
C PHE A 50 -2.65 2.47 -4.08
N THR A 51 -2.50 3.78 -4.30
CA THR A 51 -1.22 4.35 -4.74
C THR A 51 -0.13 4.08 -3.71
N GLU A 52 -0.39 4.29 -2.42
CA GLU A 52 0.53 3.96 -1.32
C GLU A 52 0.92 2.47 -1.32
N ILE A 53 -0.06 1.56 -1.44
CA ILE A 53 0.19 0.11 -1.51
C ILE A 53 1.12 -0.23 -2.69
N VAL A 54 0.85 0.31 -3.88
CA VAL A 54 1.70 0.10 -5.06
C VAL A 54 3.10 0.69 -4.84
N THR A 55 3.24 1.83 -4.17
CA THR A 55 4.55 2.41 -3.85
C THR A 55 5.33 1.61 -2.80
N ALA A 56 4.67 0.83 -1.96
CA ALA A 56 5.32 -0.04 -1.00
C ALA A 56 6.08 -1.22 -1.64
N SER A 57 5.81 -1.54 -2.91
CA SER A 57 6.46 -2.65 -3.63
C SER A 57 6.97 -2.27 -5.03
N SER A 58 8.22 -2.60 -5.33
CA SER A 58 8.77 -2.47 -6.69
C SER A 58 8.14 -3.43 -7.69
N ALA A 59 7.76 -4.64 -7.25
CA ALA A 59 7.14 -5.63 -8.13
C ALA A 59 5.75 -5.14 -8.59
N LEU A 60 4.96 -4.56 -7.68
CA LEU A 60 3.68 -3.96 -8.03
C LEU A 60 3.80 -2.78 -8.97
N ARG A 61 4.80 -1.91 -8.79
CA ARG A 61 5.03 -0.81 -9.72
C ARG A 61 5.28 -1.33 -11.14
N THR A 62 6.10 -2.37 -11.29
CA THR A 62 6.35 -3.00 -12.59
C THR A 62 5.07 -3.62 -13.17
N LYS A 63 4.29 -4.32 -12.34
CA LYS A 63 3.01 -4.91 -12.75
C LYS A 63 1.99 -3.86 -13.20
N LEU A 64 1.91 -2.75 -12.49
CA LEU A 64 1.05 -1.61 -12.85
C LEU A 64 1.45 -1.00 -14.19
N LEU A 65 2.75 -0.84 -14.46
CA LEU A 65 3.21 -0.36 -15.77
C LEU A 65 2.78 -1.30 -16.90
N GLY A 66 2.80 -2.61 -16.68
CA GLY A 66 2.30 -3.60 -17.64
C GLY A 66 0.78 -3.53 -17.85
N ALA A 67 0.01 -3.14 -16.83
CA ALA A 67 -1.45 -2.99 -16.94
C ALA A 67 -1.90 -1.68 -17.61
N ILE A 68 -1.01 -0.69 -17.76
CA ILE A 68 -1.31 0.62 -18.38
C ILE A 68 -1.05 0.62 -19.90
N ILE A 69 -0.16 -0.26 -20.39
CA ILE A 69 0.27 -0.34 -21.80
C ILE A 69 -0.62 -1.32 -22.57
#